data_AF-A0A3C1WQZ7-F1
#
_entry.id   AF-A0A3C1WQZ7-F1
#
_cell.length_a   1.000
_cell.length_b   1.000
_cell.length_c   1.000
_cell.angle_alpha   90.00
_cell.angle_beta   90.00
_cell.angle_gamma   90.00
#
_symmetry.space_group_name_H-M   'P 1'
#
loop_
_entity.id
_entity.type
_entity.pdbx_description
1 polymer ?
#
loop_
_entity_poly.entity_id
_entity_poly.type
_entity_poly.pdbx_seq_one_letter_code
_entity_poly.pdbx_strand_id
1 'polypeptide(L)'
;EAYTKLKDRLGRIPEPEDFEKYGTVDISKYFDKFGSYYNFLVKYEKDFKGNLTAPEQEIIGFISVKLTGGKRPEELMIIRDIVDGNLTNLRLSAYSDMIFKRLGRRENSAALLSAVRNLTNQFAKDSEKKKYEDCVFLKADSNGEYSASPEFVEMLNNAEFKKDVKQLINIGINNYRNNYSEPYKDTNFELYQKYTYEDVCL
;
A
#
# COMPACT_ATOMS: atom_id res chain seq x y z
N GLU A 1 23.80 9.28 -4.60
CA GLU A 1 24.62 9.76 -3.47
C GLU A 1 24.04 9.39 -2.12
N ALA A 2 22.82 9.83 -1.74
CA ALA A 2 22.20 9.48 -0.46
C ALA A 2 22.13 7.97 -0.21
N TYR A 3 21.69 7.20 -1.21
CA TYR A 3 21.70 5.73 -1.18
C TYR A 3 23.09 5.16 -0.88
N THR A 4 24.11 5.55 -1.65
CA THR A 4 25.49 5.03 -1.51
C THR A 4 26.05 5.31 -0.12
N LYS A 5 25.87 6.54 0.40
CA LYS A 5 26.29 6.88 1.76
C LYS A 5 25.60 6.02 2.82
N LEU A 6 24.31 5.73 2.65
CA LEU A 6 23.57 4.87 3.58
C LEU A 6 24.04 3.40 3.47
N LYS A 7 24.25 2.88 2.25
CA LYS A 7 24.81 1.55 2.00
C LYS A 7 26.18 1.40 2.65
N ASP A 8 27.09 2.36 2.43
CA ASP A 8 28.45 2.34 2.98
C ASP A 8 28.43 2.36 4.52
N ARG A 9 27.53 3.15 5.12
CA ARG A 9 27.35 3.19 6.58
C ARG A 9 26.82 1.88 7.16
N LEU A 10 25.91 1.21 6.45
CA LEU A 10 25.27 -0.02 6.91
C LEU A 10 26.08 -1.28 6.57
N GLY A 11 26.96 -1.22 5.56
CA GLY A 11 27.67 -2.38 5.02
C GLY A 11 26.77 -3.39 4.29
N ARG A 12 25.53 -3.02 3.97
CA ARG A 12 24.54 -3.84 3.25
C ARG A 12 23.62 -2.96 2.43
N ILE A 13 22.87 -3.56 1.50
CA ILE A 13 21.76 -2.87 0.80
C ILE A 13 20.78 -2.36 1.88
N PRO A 14 20.50 -1.03 1.93
CA PRO A 14 19.53 -0.48 2.86
C PRO A 14 18.14 -1.03 2.58
N GLU A 15 17.39 -1.30 3.63
CA GLU A 15 15.96 -1.58 3.58
C GLU A 15 15.20 -0.25 3.66
N PRO A 16 13.97 -0.14 3.13
CA PRO A 16 13.12 1.05 3.27
C PRO A 16 13.07 1.66 4.69
N GLU A 17 12.98 0.85 5.75
CA GLU A 17 13.00 1.36 7.14
C GLU A 17 14.33 2.02 7.55
N ASP A 18 15.44 1.67 6.91
CA ASP A 18 16.73 2.29 7.21
C ASP A 18 16.77 3.76 6.76
N PHE A 19 15.95 4.13 5.77
CA PHE A 19 15.86 5.52 5.32
C PHE A 19 15.19 6.40 6.37
N GLU A 20 14.18 5.88 7.09
CA GLU A 20 13.56 6.58 8.21
C GLU A 20 14.52 6.70 9.40
N LYS A 21 15.25 5.63 9.73
CA LYS A 21 16.12 5.56 10.92
C LYS A 21 17.45 6.30 10.74
N TYR A 22 18.05 6.22 9.56
CA TYR A 22 19.43 6.62 9.32
C TYR A 22 19.63 7.41 8.04
N GLY A 23 18.61 7.48 7.17
CA GLY A 23 18.67 8.14 5.89
C GLY A 23 18.64 9.67 6.01
N THR A 24 19.23 10.33 5.02
CA THR A 24 19.12 11.79 4.84
C THR A 24 18.03 12.16 3.82
N VAL A 25 17.38 11.16 3.24
CA VAL A 25 16.34 11.29 2.22
C VAL A 25 15.24 10.30 2.55
N ASP A 26 14.00 10.77 2.48
CA ASP A 26 12.81 9.97 2.66
C ASP A 26 12.66 8.92 1.55
N ILE A 27 12.27 7.69 1.90
CA ILE A 27 12.08 6.60 0.95
C ILE A 27 11.02 6.92 -0.12
N SER A 28 10.03 7.78 0.18
CA SER A 28 9.04 8.28 -0.77
C SER A 28 9.67 8.90 -2.01
N LYS A 29 10.86 9.51 -1.91
CA LYS A 29 11.58 10.06 -3.07
C LYS A 29 12.02 9.01 -4.07
N TYR A 30 12.20 7.77 -3.62
CA TYR A 30 12.48 6.65 -4.50
C TYR A 30 11.19 6.15 -5.16
N PHE A 31 10.08 6.10 -4.42
CA PHE A 31 8.77 5.75 -4.98
C PHE A 31 8.34 6.74 -6.07
N ASP A 32 8.43 8.04 -5.79
CA ASP A 32 8.08 9.11 -6.72
C ASP A 32 8.87 9.02 -8.04
N LYS A 33 10.17 8.68 -7.95
CA LYS A 33 11.08 8.73 -9.10
C LYS A 33 11.16 7.42 -9.88
N PHE A 34 11.04 6.28 -9.20
CA PHE A 34 11.29 4.96 -9.78
C PHE A 34 10.06 4.05 -9.77
N GLY A 35 8.96 4.50 -9.20
CA GLY A 35 7.73 3.71 -8.99
C GLY A 35 7.82 2.78 -7.78
N SER A 36 9.00 2.24 -7.48
CA SER A 36 9.25 1.44 -6.28
C SER A 36 10.73 1.45 -5.91
N TYR A 37 11.03 1.07 -4.66
CA TYR A 37 12.41 0.85 -4.25
C TYR A 37 13.04 -0.36 -4.96
N TYR A 38 12.25 -1.41 -5.22
CA TYR A 38 12.69 -2.56 -6.02
C TYR A 38 13.19 -2.13 -7.41
N ASN A 39 12.44 -1.30 -8.13
CA ASN A 39 12.83 -0.79 -9.45
C ASN A 39 14.12 0.04 -9.39
N PHE A 40 14.32 0.81 -8.32
CA PHE A 40 15.58 1.50 -8.09
C PHE A 40 16.74 0.51 -7.91
N LEU A 41 16.56 -0.52 -7.08
CA LEU A 41 17.61 -1.52 -6.84
C LEU A 41 17.96 -2.28 -8.12
N VAL A 42 16.98 -2.80 -8.86
CA VAL A 42 17.22 -3.49 -10.15
C VAL A 42 18.03 -2.63 -11.11
N LYS A 43 17.78 -1.33 -11.15
CA LYS A 43 18.41 -0.42 -12.11
C LYS A 43 19.78 0.08 -11.68
N TYR A 44 20.02 0.26 -10.38
CA TYR A 44 21.19 0.99 -9.88
C TYR A 44 22.06 0.21 -8.90
N GLU A 45 21.56 -0.87 -8.30
CA GLU A 45 22.31 -1.69 -7.35
C GLU A 45 22.81 -2.97 -8.00
N LYS A 46 24.13 -3.02 -8.24
CA LYS A 46 24.79 -4.13 -8.97
C LYS A 46 24.71 -5.45 -8.22
N ASP A 47 24.70 -5.40 -6.90
CA ASP A 47 24.66 -6.59 -6.05
C ASP A 47 23.24 -7.14 -5.87
N PHE A 48 22.22 -6.38 -6.30
CA PHE A 48 20.82 -6.77 -6.17
C PHE A 48 20.40 -7.71 -7.30
N LYS A 49 19.97 -8.90 -6.92
CA LYS A 49 19.42 -9.92 -7.83
C LYS A 49 17.92 -10.03 -7.58
N GLY A 50 17.17 -9.10 -8.15
CA GLY A 50 15.72 -9.09 -8.01
C GLY A 50 15.10 -10.39 -8.55
N ASN A 51 14.10 -10.90 -7.83
CA ASN A 51 13.42 -12.16 -8.16
C ASN A 51 11.91 -11.99 -8.45
N LEU A 52 11.40 -10.76 -8.37
CA LEU A 52 9.98 -10.48 -8.57
C LEU A 52 9.60 -10.61 -10.05
N THR A 53 8.50 -11.29 -10.30
CA THR A 53 7.79 -11.35 -11.58
C THR A 53 7.22 -9.99 -11.97
N ALA A 54 6.82 -9.82 -13.24
CA ALA A 54 6.22 -8.56 -13.69
C ALA A 54 4.94 -8.18 -12.92
N PRO A 55 3.98 -9.10 -12.65
CA PRO A 55 2.81 -8.78 -11.82
C PRO A 55 3.18 -8.37 -10.39
N GLU A 56 4.13 -9.06 -9.76
CA GLU A 56 4.62 -8.70 -8.42
C GLU A 56 5.23 -7.29 -8.41
N GLN A 57 6.05 -6.95 -9.42
CA GLN A 57 6.64 -5.62 -9.56
C GLN A 57 5.57 -4.53 -9.75
N GLU A 58 4.51 -4.82 -10.51
CA GLU A 58 3.39 -3.90 -10.70
C GLU A 58 2.67 -3.61 -9.37
N ILE A 59 2.36 -4.65 -8.60
CA ILE A 59 1.74 -4.53 -7.28
C ILE A 59 2.64 -3.74 -6.32
N ILE A 60 3.93 -4.06 -6.26
CA ILE A 60 4.90 -3.33 -5.44
C ILE A 60 4.93 -1.85 -5.85
N GLY A 61 4.92 -1.54 -7.14
CA GLY A 61 4.85 -0.17 -7.65
C GLY A 61 3.55 0.55 -7.30
N PHE A 62 2.41 -0.15 -7.40
CA PHE A 62 1.11 0.38 -7.02
C PHE A 62 1.05 0.74 -5.54
N ILE A 63 1.39 -0.19 -4.65
CA ILE A 63 1.38 0.06 -3.20
C ILE A 63 2.35 1.21 -2.86
N SER A 64 3.56 1.19 -3.43
CA SER A 64 4.60 2.22 -3.21
C SER A 64 4.11 3.62 -3.52
N VAL A 65 3.46 3.84 -4.67
CA VAL A 65 3.06 5.19 -5.13
C VAL A 65 1.69 5.59 -4.61
N LYS A 66 0.72 4.67 -4.59
CA LYS A 66 -0.68 4.99 -4.33
C LYS A 66 -1.05 4.85 -2.85
N LEU A 67 -0.46 3.90 -2.13
CA LEU A 67 -0.93 3.55 -0.78
C LEU A 67 0.01 4.01 0.34
N THR A 68 1.33 4.05 0.12
CA THR A 68 2.28 4.44 1.19
C THR A 68 2.10 5.87 1.67
N GLY A 69 1.39 6.73 0.91
CA GLY A 69 1.02 8.07 1.37
C GLY A 69 0.13 8.07 2.61
N GLY A 70 -0.53 6.95 2.95
CA GLY A 70 -1.24 6.77 4.22
C GLY A 70 -2.56 7.53 4.36
N LYS A 71 -3.11 8.07 3.27
CA LYS A 71 -4.34 8.88 3.29
C LYS A 71 -5.62 8.04 3.45
N ARG A 72 -5.58 6.79 2.99
CA ARG A 72 -6.67 5.80 3.09
C ARG A 72 -6.19 4.56 3.83
N PRO A 73 -6.28 4.56 5.17
CA PRO A 73 -5.79 3.44 5.96
C PRO A 73 -6.58 2.16 5.70
N GLU A 74 -7.83 2.24 5.22
CA GLU A 74 -8.70 1.10 4.98
C GLU A 74 -8.09 0.15 3.94
N GLU A 75 -7.52 0.70 2.86
CA GLU A 75 -6.85 -0.06 1.80
C GLU A 75 -5.66 -0.83 2.37
N LEU A 76 -4.82 -0.16 3.17
CA LEU A 76 -3.67 -0.76 3.83
C LEU A 76 -4.07 -1.86 4.82
N MET A 77 -5.15 -1.65 5.56
CA MET A 77 -5.65 -2.63 6.55
C MET A 77 -6.20 -3.88 5.90
N ILE A 78 -6.93 -3.74 4.79
CA ILE A 78 -7.45 -4.88 4.03
C ILE A 78 -6.30 -5.71 3.49
N ILE A 79 -5.33 -5.08 2.81
CA ILE A 79 -4.17 -5.81 2.27
C ILE A 79 -3.41 -6.49 3.41
N ARG A 80 -3.22 -5.81 4.57
CA ARG A 80 -2.57 -6.43 5.74
C ARG A 80 -3.29 -7.69 6.20
N ASP A 81 -4.62 -7.64 6.32
CA ASP A 81 -5.41 -8.79 6.76
C ASP A 81 -5.33 -9.95 5.75
N ILE A 82 -5.23 -9.67 4.43
CA ILE A 82 -4.97 -10.71 3.41
C ILE A 82 -3.59 -11.34 3.63
N VAL A 83 -2.55 -10.50 3.74
CA VAL A 83 -1.15 -10.94 3.82
C VAL A 83 -0.85 -11.74 5.08
N ASP A 84 -1.53 -11.41 6.18
CA ASP A 84 -1.45 -12.12 7.45
C ASP A 84 -2.35 -13.36 7.52
N GLY A 85 -3.16 -13.63 6.49
CA GLY A 85 -4.07 -14.78 6.44
C GLY A 85 -5.33 -14.63 7.30
N ASN A 86 -5.64 -13.40 7.70
CA ASN A 86 -6.78 -13.06 8.56
C ASN A 86 -8.06 -12.73 7.77
N LEU A 87 -7.98 -12.65 6.44
CA LEU A 87 -9.13 -12.34 5.58
C LEU A 87 -9.59 -13.56 4.77
N THR A 88 -10.57 -14.29 5.30
CA THR A 88 -11.24 -15.38 4.55
C THR A 88 -12.36 -14.83 3.67
N ASN A 89 -13.17 -13.92 4.21
CA ASN A 89 -14.27 -13.26 3.53
C ASN A 89 -14.48 -11.87 4.17
N LEU A 90 -14.71 -10.87 3.33
CA LEU A 90 -14.91 -9.47 3.67
C LEU A 90 -16.36 -9.11 3.39
N ARG A 91 -17.15 -9.17 4.45
CA ARG A 91 -18.48 -8.54 4.50
C ARG A 91 -18.32 -7.11 5.00
N LEU A 92 -18.65 -6.13 4.16
CA LEU A 92 -18.42 -4.70 4.42
C LEU A 92 -18.90 -4.24 5.81
N SER A 93 -20.10 -4.66 6.23
CA SER A 93 -20.66 -4.26 7.54
C SER A 93 -19.84 -4.80 8.72
N ALA A 94 -19.46 -6.08 8.67
CA ALA A 94 -18.67 -6.70 9.74
C ALA A 94 -17.23 -6.16 9.78
N TYR A 95 -16.67 -5.90 8.60
CA TYR A 95 -15.32 -5.37 8.47
C TYR A 95 -15.22 -3.91 8.94
N SER A 96 -16.26 -3.10 8.70
CA SER A 96 -16.36 -1.72 9.21
C SER A 96 -16.25 -1.65 10.74
N ASP A 97 -16.96 -2.52 11.47
CA ASP A 97 -16.88 -2.60 12.93
C ASP A 97 -15.48 -3.02 13.42
N MET A 98 -14.80 -3.90 12.69
CA MET A 98 -13.44 -4.33 13.02
C MET A 98 -12.43 -3.20 12.81
N ILE A 99 -12.50 -2.49 11.68
CA ILE A 99 -11.64 -1.35 11.40
C ILE A 99 -11.87 -0.22 12.39
N PHE A 100 -13.13 0.08 12.74
CA PHE A 100 -13.47 1.07 13.76
C PHE A 100 -12.67 0.87 15.06
N LYS A 101 -12.63 -0.38 15.55
CA LYS A 101 -11.91 -0.74 16.78
C LYS A 101 -10.39 -0.56 16.67
N ARG A 102 -9.83 -0.70 15.46
CA ARG A 102 -8.38 -0.62 15.21
C ARG A 102 -7.91 0.80 14.91
N LEU A 103 -8.73 1.62 14.24
CA LEU A 103 -8.41 3.00 13.90
C LEU A 103 -8.89 4.00 14.95
N GLY A 104 -9.81 3.61 15.84
CA GLY A 104 -10.36 4.50 16.87
C GLY A 104 -11.36 5.53 16.34
N ARG A 105 -11.75 5.45 15.06
CA ARG A 105 -12.66 6.38 14.40
C ARG A 105 -13.68 5.65 13.53
N ARG A 106 -14.93 6.14 13.50
CA ARG A 106 -15.98 5.58 12.65
C ARG A 106 -15.69 5.92 11.21
N GLU A 107 -15.37 4.90 10.43
CA GLU A 107 -15.31 5.04 8.99
C GLU A 107 -16.70 5.26 8.41
N ASN A 108 -16.79 6.22 7.48
CA ASN A 108 -17.95 6.33 6.63
C ASN A 108 -18.00 5.07 5.73
N SER A 109 -19.18 4.45 5.60
CA SER A 109 -19.39 3.30 4.71
C SER A 109 -18.94 3.58 3.26
N ALA A 110 -18.98 4.84 2.83
CA ALA A 110 -18.46 5.27 1.53
C ALA A 110 -16.93 5.09 1.40
N ALA A 111 -16.16 5.34 2.46
CA ALA A 111 -14.69 5.21 2.45
C ALA A 111 -14.28 3.74 2.29
N LEU A 112 -14.92 2.84 3.04
CA LEU A 112 -14.66 1.41 2.93
C LEU A 112 -15.08 0.85 1.55
N LEU A 113 -16.21 1.30 1.01
CA LEU A 113 -16.64 0.91 -0.33
C LEU A 113 -15.67 1.43 -1.41
N SER A 114 -15.16 2.65 -1.26
CA SER A 114 -14.14 3.21 -2.14
C SER A 114 -12.84 2.39 -2.09
N ALA A 115 -12.37 2.05 -0.89
CA ALA A 115 -11.21 1.18 -0.69
C ALA A 115 -11.39 -0.17 -1.39
N VAL A 116 -12.57 -0.80 -1.27
CA VAL A 116 -12.85 -2.07 -1.96
C VAL A 116 -12.90 -1.91 -3.49
N ARG A 117 -13.45 -0.82 -4.02
CA ARG A 117 -13.42 -0.53 -5.47
C ARG A 117 -12.01 -0.34 -5.98
N ASN A 118 -11.17 0.33 -5.20
CA ASN A 118 -9.74 0.46 -5.50
C ASN A 118 -9.08 -0.93 -5.54
N LEU A 119 -9.25 -1.72 -4.48
CA LEU A 119 -8.62 -3.04 -4.34
C LEU A 119 -9.16 -4.13 -5.28
N THR A 120 -10.26 -3.88 -5.98
CA THR A 120 -10.79 -4.74 -7.06
C THR A 120 -10.46 -4.21 -8.46
N ASN A 121 -9.64 -3.15 -8.56
CA ASN A 121 -9.32 -2.43 -9.80
C ASN A 121 -10.57 -1.87 -10.54
N GLN A 122 -11.62 -1.54 -9.81
CA GLN A 122 -12.88 -1.00 -10.35
C GLN A 122 -12.95 0.54 -10.32
N PHE A 123 -11.81 1.22 -10.50
CA PHE A 123 -11.71 2.68 -10.51
C PHE A 123 -12.46 3.37 -11.67
N ALA A 124 -12.58 4.69 -11.61
CA ALA A 124 -13.35 5.47 -12.57
C ALA A 124 -12.68 5.69 -13.94
N LYS A 125 -11.36 5.50 -14.08
CA LYS A 125 -10.61 5.83 -15.32
C LYS A 125 -10.01 4.59 -15.99
N ASP A 126 -10.41 4.32 -17.22
CA ASP A 126 -9.97 3.14 -18.00
C ASP A 126 -8.46 3.11 -18.28
N SER A 127 -7.81 4.27 -18.38
CA SER A 127 -6.35 4.35 -18.58
C SER A 127 -5.55 3.87 -17.38
N GLU A 128 -6.05 4.10 -16.15
CA GLU A 128 -5.38 3.63 -14.94
C GLU A 128 -5.64 2.15 -14.69
N LYS A 129 -6.86 1.66 -15.00
CA LYS A 129 -7.17 0.22 -14.96
C LYS A 129 -6.20 -0.61 -15.79
N LYS A 130 -5.86 -0.12 -16.98
CA LYS A 130 -4.91 -0.78 -17.88
C LYS A 130 -3.46 -0.71 -17.41
N LYS A 131 -3.11 0.31 -16.63
CA LYS A 131 -1.77 0.46 -16.05
C LYS A 131 -1.55 -0.46 -14.84
N TYR A 132 -2.64 -0.77 -14.13
CA TYR A 132 -2.63 -1.52 -12.88
C TYR A 132 -3.49 -2.78 -13.03
N GLU A 133 -3.40 -3.47 -14.16
CA GLU A 133 -4.28 -4.59 -14.50
C GLU A 133 -4.06 -5.80 -13.58
N ASP A 134 -2.82 -6.00 -13.10
CA ASP A 134 -2.46 -7.06 -12.15
C ASP A 134 -2.76 -6.66 -10.69
N CYS A 135 -3.10 -5.40 -10.43
CA CYS A 135 -3.36 -4.87 -9.08
C CYS A 135 -4.79 -5.18 -8.60
N VAL A 136 -5.13 -6.46 -8.55
CA VAL A 136 -6.41 -6.97 -8.04
C VAL A 136 -6.17 -7.72 -6.74
N PHE A 137 -6.53 -7.12 -5.61
CA PHE A 137 -6.33 -7.68 -4.27
C PHE A 137 -7.58 -8.40 -3.75
N LEU A 138 -8.76 -7.98 -4.20
CA LEU A 138 -10.05 -8.55 -3.84
C LEU A 138 -10.82 -9.02 -5.08
N LYS A 139 -11.69 -10.01 -4.89
CA LYS A 139 -12.72 -10.41 -5.86
C LYS A 139 -14.08 -10.48 -5.17
N ALA A 140 -15.11 -9.96 -5.86
CA ALA A 140 -16.48 -10.12 -5.42
C ALA A 140 -16.97 -11.56 -5.69
N ASP A 141 -17.70 -12.13 -4.75
CA ASP A 141 -18.41 -13.40 -4.92
C ASP A 141 -19.83 -13.17 -5.46
N SER A 142 -20.56 -14.27 -5.70
CA SER A 142 -21.95 -14.22 -6.20
C SER A 142 -22.95 -13.57 -5.24
N ASN A 143 -22.59 -13.42 -3.96
CA ASN A 143 -23.43 -12.87 -2.91
C ASN A 143 -23.13 -11.38 -2.66
N GLY A 144 -22.17 -10.80 -3.38
CA GLY A 144 -21.73 -9.42 -3.20
C GLY A 144 -20.79 -9.21 -2.01
N GLU A 145 -20.24 -10.29 -1.46
CA GLU A 145 -19.14 -10.25 -0.48
C GLU A 145 -17.79 -10.33 -1.21
N TYR A 146 -16.68 -10.03 -0.53
CA TYR A 146 -15.37 -9.97 -1.17
C TYR A 146 -14.40 -10.98 -0.53
N SER A 147 -13.59 -11.65 -1.34
CA SER A 147 -12.49 -12.50 -0.85
C SER A 147 -11.17 -12.06 -1.45
N ALA A 148 -10.05 -12.50 -0.86
CA ALA A 148 -8.73 -12.23 -1.42
C ALA A 148 -8.62 -12.81 -2.84
N SER A 149 -8.02 -12.07 -3.77
CA SER A 149 -7.74 -12.56 -5.11
C SER A 149 -6.83 -13.81 -5.02
N PRO A 150 -7.20 -14.92 -5.68
CA PRO A 150 -6.34 -16.11 -5.75
C PRO A 150 -4.95 -15.81 -6.34
N GLU A 151 -4.89 -14.92 -7.34
CA GLU A 151 -3.66 -14.49 -7.99
C GLU A 151 -2.74 -13.74 -7.01
N PHE A 152 -3.30 -12.80 -6.24
CA PHE A 152 -2.55 -12.12 -5.19
C PHE A 152 -2.09 -13.05 -4.08
N VAL A 153 -2.96 -13.98 -3.64
CA VAL A 153 -2.61 -14.99 -2.63
C VAL A 153 -1.49 -15.91 -3.11
N GLU A 154 -1.49 -16.32 -4.38
CA GLU A 154 -0.42 -17.13 -4.96
C GLU A 154 0.91 -16.38 -4.98
N MET A 155 0.91 -15.09 -5.36
CA MET A 155 2.12 -14.25 -5.32
C MET A 155 2.71 -14.16 -3.91
N LEU A 156 1.89 -14.19 -2.85
CA LEU A 156 2.37 -14.18 -1.46
C LEU A 156 3.15 -15.45 -1.05
N ASN A 157 3.21 -16.49 -1.89
CA ASN A 157 4.12 -17.62 -1.70
C ASN A 157 5.59 -17.24 -1.95
N ASN A 158 5.85 -16.17 -2.71
CA ASN A 158 7.18 -15.59 -2.84
C ASN A 158 7.53 -14.79 -1.57
N ALA A 159 8.53 -15.27 -0.83
CA ALA A 159 8.93 -14.68 0.44
C ALA A 159 9.47 -13.24 0.30
N GLU A 160 10.15 -12.92 -0.81
CA GLU A 160 10.66 -11.56 -1.07
C GLU A 160 9.50 -10.61 -1.35
N PHE A 161 8.57 -11.00 -2.22
CA PHE A 161 7.35 -10.23 -2.49
C PHE A 161 6.54 -9.98 -1.21
N LYS A 162 6.27 -11.03 -0.43
CA LYS A 162 5.51 -10.91 0.82
C LYS A 162 6.18 -9.98 1.81
N LYS A 163 7.51 -10.03 1.92
CA LYS A 163 8.30 -9.13 2.78
C LYS A 163 8.15 -7.67 2.31
N ASP A 164 8.32 -7.41 1.02
CA ASP A 164 8.22 -6.06 0.44
C ASP A 164 6.81 -5.47 0.63
N VAL A 165 5.76 -6.26 0.38
CA VAL A 165 4.37 -5.84 0.63
C VAL A 165 4.16 -5.45 2.10
N LYS A 166 4.62 -6.28 3.05
CA LYS A 166 4.50 -5.98 4.49
C LYS A 166 5.20 -4.69 4.87
N GLN A 167 6.38 -4.46 4.32
CA GLN A 167 7.16 -3.26 4.61
C GLN A 167 6.48 -2.00 4.08
N LEU A 168 5.96 -2.05 2.85
CA LEU A 168 5.19 -0.93 2.28
C LEU A 168 3.91 -0.65 3.06
N ILE A 169 3.20 -1.69 3.51
CA ILE A 169 2.03 -1.54 4.38
C ILE A 169 2.40 -0.83 5.68
N ASN A 170 3.51 -1.23 6.31
CA ASN A 170 3.98 -0.61 7.55
C ASN A 170 4.33 0.87 7.36
N ILE A 171 5.04 1.21 6.26
CA ILE A 171 5.33 2.60 5.89
C ILE A 171 4.03 3.39 5.72
N GLY A 172 3.06 2.85 4.97
CA GLY A 172 1.76 3.50 4.76
C GLY A 172 0.99 3.73 6.06
N ILE A 173 0.96 2.73 6.96
CA ILE A 173 0.27 2.84 8.25
C ILE A 173 0.99 3.84 9.17
N ASN A 174 2.32 3.89 9.15
CA ASN A 174 3.07 4.89 9.91
C ASN A 174 2.80 6.30 9.38
N ASN A 175 2.79 6.48 8.05
CA ASN A 175 2.44 7.76 7.44
C ASN A 175 1.01 8.21 7.77
N TYR A 176 0.05 7.27 7.82
CA TYR A 176 -1.29 7.52 8.32
C TYR A 176 -1.27 8.03 9.76
N ARG A 177 -0.62 7.29 10.68
CA ARG A 177 -0.57 7.65 12.11
C ARG A 177 0.11 8.99 12.38
N ASN A 178 1.09 9.35 11.57
CA ASN A 178 1.86 10.58 11.78
C ASN A 178 1.18 11.82 11.19
N ASN A 179 0.26 11.66 10.23
CA ASN A 179 -0.23 12.79 9.43
C ASN A 179 -1.75 12.82 9.17
N TYR A 180 -2.48 11.72 9.39
CA TYR A 180 -3.88 11.59 8.95
C TYR A 180 -4.80 10.91 9.97
N SER A 181 -4.30 10.58 11.16
CA SER A 181 -5.07 9.85 12.18
C SER A 181 -5.96 10.74 13.03
N GLU A 182 -5.84 12.07 12.94
CA GLU A 182 -6.61 13.05 13.72
C GLU A 182 -7.54 13.85 12.80
N PRO A 183 -8.63 13.23 12.29
CA PRO A 183 -9.53 13.89 11.37
C PRO A 183 -10.22 15.10 12.00
N TYR A 184 -10.49 16.12 11.18
CA TYR A 184 -11.22 17.30 11.59
C TYR A 184 -12.72 17.04 11.60
N LYS A 185 -13.32 17.08 12.81
CA LYS A 185 -14.75 16.86 13.03
C LYS A 185 -15.22 15.53 12.41
N ASP A 186 -16.33 15.56 11.68
CA ASP A 186 -16.95 14.40 11.05
C ASP A 186 -16.45 14.18 9.61
N THR A 187 -15.23 14.63 9.30
CA THR A 187 -14.61 14.42 7.98
C THR A 187 -13.54 13.32 8.04
N ASN A 188 -13.05 12.90 6.86
CA ASN A 188 -11.91 11.98 6.76
C ASN A 188 -10.57 12.72 6.56
N PHE A 189 -10.55 14.05 6.75
CA PHE A 189 -9.41 14.90 6.44
C PHE A 189 -8.84 15.56 7.69
N GLU A 190 -7.52 15.60 7.79
CA GLU A 190 -6.77 16.29 8.84
C GLU A 190 -6.35 17.67 8.34
N LEU A 191 -6.44 18.68 9.21
CA LEU A 191 -6.12 20.06 8.82
C LEU A 191 -4.64 20.22 8.51
N TYR A 192 -4.34 21.13 7.58
CA TYR A 192 -2.97 21.49 7.15
C TYR A 192 -2.19 20.37 6.44
N GLN A 193 -2.87 19.30 6.04
CA GLN A 193 -2.29 18.22 5.25
C GLN A 193 -2.50 18.40 3.74
N LYS A 194 -1.66 17.74 2.95
CA LYS A 194 -1.69 17.83 1.48
C LYS A 194 -2.53 16.73 0.87
N TYR A 195 -3.61 17.13 0.19
CA TYR A 195 -4.48 16.22 -0.56
C TYR A 195 -4.42 16.53 -2.06
N THR A 196 -4.47 15.48 -2.87
CA THR A 196 -4.61 15.57 -4.32
C THR A 196 -6.09 15.47 -4.68
N TYR A 197 -6.44 15.84 -5.93
CA TYR A 197 -7.80 15.66 -6.44
C TYR A 197 -8.26 14.20 -6.37
N GLU A 198 -7.35 13.26 -6.62
CA GLU A 198 -7.62 11.83 -6.54
C GLU A 198 -7.97 11.37 -5.11
N ASP A 199 -7.31 11.95 -4.10
CA ASP A 199 -7.58 11.64 -2.68
C ASP A 199 -8.98 12.11 -2.23
N VAL A 200 -9.53 13.13 -2.90
CA VAL A 200 -10.81 13.75 -2.53
C VAL A 200 -11.98 13.15 -3.32
N CYS A 201 -11.75 12.76 -4.58
CA CYS A 201 -12.82 12.35 -5.49
C CYS A 201 -13.03 10.84 -5.60
N LEU A 202 -12.04 10.03 -5.24
CA LEU A 202 -12.21 8.58 -5.07
C LEU A 202 -12.78 8.29 -3.67
#